data_AF-A0A2G2H7V0-F1
#
_entry.id   AF-A0A2G2H7V0-F1
#
_cell.length_a   1.000
_cell.length_b   1.000
_cell.length_c   1.000
_cell.angle_alpha   90.00
_cell.angle_beta   90.00
_cell.angle_gamma   90.00
#
_symmetry.space_group_name_H-M   'P 1'
#
loop_
_entity.id
_entity.type
_entity.pdbx_description
1 polymer ?
#
loop_
_entity_poly.entity_id
_entity_poly.type
_entity_poly.pdbx_seq_one_letter_code
_entity_poly.pdbx_strand_id
1 'polypeptide(L)' 'MIISIWIGNNETSKYRILLLNEVRNRGVEDVLIFVINGFNEGIQAIYPKAEIQRGIGIKKEVY' A
#
# COMPACT_ATOMS: atom_id res chain seq x y z
N MET A 1 -16.97 1.29 -5.30
CA MET A 1 -16.39 0.58 -6.46
C MET A 1 -15.03 0.06 -6.05
N ILE A 2 -14.76 -1.24 -6.27
CA ILE A 2 -13.44 -1.84 -5.98
C ILE A 2 -12.69 -1.93 -7.29
N ILE A 3 -11.47 -1.38 -7.35
CA ILE A 3 -10.67 -1.32 -8.58
C ILE A 3 -9.84 -2.60 -8.75
N SER A 4 -9.38 -3.20 -7.65
CA SER A 4 -8.67 -4.49 -7.67
C SER A 4 -8.50 -5.06 -6.26
N ILE A 5 -8.20 -6.36 -6.18
CA ILE A 5 -7.85 -7.09 -4.94
C ILE A 5 -6.59 -7.89 -5.22
N TRP A 6 -5.64 -7.88 -4.29
CA TRP A 6 -4.41 -8.67 -4.36
C TRP A 6 -4.26 -9.49 -3.08
N ILE A 7 -3.97 -10.77 -3.22
CA ILE A 7 -3.76 -11.71 -2.10
C ILE A 7 -2.31 -12.20 -2.18
N GLY A 8 -1.51 -11.86 -1.19
CA GLY A 8 -0.12 -12.27 -1.10
C GLY A 8 0.09 -13.24 0.06
N ASN A 9 0.87 -14.31 -0.16
CA ASN A 9 1.16 -15.30 0.89
C ASN A 9 2.02 -14.73 2.03
N ASN A 10 2.86 -13.72 1.77
CA ASN A 10 3.69 -13.05 2.78
C ASN A 10 3.70 -11.53 2.53
N GLU A 11 3.29 -10.74 3.52
CA GLU A 11 3.22 -9.28 3.46
C GLU A 11 4.59 -8.59 3.65
N THR A 12 5.56 -8.94 2.82
CA THR A 12 6.91 -8.36 2.85
C THR A 12 6.98 -6.99 2.17
N SER A 13 7.98 -6.18 2.56
CA SER A 13 8.33 -4.92 1.89
C SER A 13 8.50 -5.07 0.37
N LYS A 14 9.12 -6.16 -0.08
CA LYS A 14 9.32 -6.43 -1.51
C LYS A 14 8.01 -6.66 -2.24
N TYR A 15 7.08 -7.41 -1.65
CA TYR A 15 5.76 -7.65 -2.23
C TYR A 15 4.95 -6.35 -2.33
N ARG A 16 4.98 -5.50 -1.30
CA ARG A 16 4.30 -4.20 -1.30
C ARG A 16 4.86 -3.24 -2.36
N ILE A 17 6.17 -3.19 -2.58
CA ILE A 17 6.77 -2.43 -3.70
C ILE A 17 6.33 -2.98 -5.06
N LEU A 18 6.30 -4.31 -5.24
CA LEU A 18 5.85 -4.92 -6.49
C LEU A 18 4.41 -4.51 -6.80
N LEU A 19 3.53 -4.59 -5.79
CA LEU A 19 2.13 -4.17 -5.90
C LEU A 19 1.99 -2.70 -6.34
N LEU A 20 2.71 -1.78 -5.70
CA LEU A 20 2.66 -0.35 -6.03
C LEU A 20 3.12 -0.07 -7.47
N ASN A 21 4.14 -0.82 -7.94
CA ASN A 21 4.59 -0.73 -9.32
C ASN A 21 3.55 -1.27 -10.31
N GLU A 22 2.84 -2.36 -9.98
CA GLU A 22 1.74 -2.84 -10.83
C GLU A 22 0.63 -1.81 -10.96
N VAL A 23 0.25 -1.17 -9.85
CA VAL A 23 -0.76 -0.11 -9.83
C VAL A 23 -0.33 1.05 -10.74
N ARG A 24 0.94 1.47 -10.66
CA ARG A 24 1.49 2.52 -11.52
C ARG A 24 1.50 2.11 -12.99
N ASN A 25 1.91 0.89 -13.29
CA ASN A 25 1.97 0.36 -14.66
C ASN A 25 0.59 0.21 -15.30
N ARG A 26 -0.49 0.18 -14.51
CA ARG A 26 -1.88 0.24 -15.00
C ARG A 26 -2.38 1.66 -15.30
N GLY A 27 -1.52 2.68 -15.16
CA GLY A 27 -1.84 4.07 -15.46
C GLY A 27 -2.35 4.87 -14.27
N VAL A 28 -2.21 4.38 -13.03
CA VAL A 28 -2.48 5.19 -11.84
C VAL A 28 -1.26 6.05 -11.56
N GLU A 29 -1.32 7.31 -11.96
CA GLU A 29 -0.18 8.23 -11.90
C GLU A 29 -0.02 8.90 -10.54
N ASP A 30 -1.13 9.28 -9.92
CA ASP A 30 -1.15 9.97 -8.63
C ASP A 30 -2.16 9.30 -7.69
N VAL A 31 -1.77 9.16 -6.42
CA VAL A 31 -2.62 8.69 -5.33
C VAL A 31 -2.61 9.75 -4.25
N LEU A 32 -3.79 10.20 -3.81
CA LEU A 32 -3.90 11.25 -2.80
C LEU A 32 -3.55 10.75 -1.40
N ILE A 33 -4.07 9.58 -1.02
CA ILE A 33 -3.95 9.05 0.35
C ILE A 33 -3.71 7.54 0.31
N PHE A 34 -2.71 7.08 1.05
CA PHE A 34 -2.52 5.69 1.44
C PHE A 34 -2.84 5.50 2.92
N VAL A 35 -3.73 4.57 3.22
CA VAL A 35 -4.02 4.15 4.60
C VAL A 35 -3.35 2.81 4.86
N ILE A 36 -2.22 2.83 5.55
CA ILE A 36 -1.43 1.63 5.84
C ILE A 36 -0.76 1.74 7.22
N ASN A 37 -0.50 0.61 7.87
CA ASN A 37 0.25 0.58 9.13
C ASN A 37 1.70 0.16 8.86
N GLY A 38 2.56 1.14 8.54
CA GLY A 38 3.97 0.95 8.19
C GLY A 38 4.24 0.98 6.69
N PHE A 39 5.50 0.78 6.30
CA PHE A 39 5.94 0.75 4.89
C PHE A 39 5.90 2.11 4.14
N ASN A 40 6.21 3.20 4.84
CA ASN A 40 6.08 4.54 4.30
C ASN A 40 7.10 4.87 3.19
N GLU A 41 8.36 4.46 3.37
CA GLU A 41 9.47 4.79 2.45
C GLU A 41 9.25 4.21 1.05
N GLY A 42 8.76 2.96 0.97
CA GLY A 42 8.47 2.30 -0.30
C GLY A 42 7.30 2.95 -1.06
N ILE A 43 6.32 3.50 -0.34
CA ILE A 43 5.22 4.25 -0.92
C ILE A 43 5.72 5.58 -1.47
N GLN A 44 6.45 6.36 -0.68
CA GLN A 44 6.96 7.67 -1.11
C GLN A 44 7.97 7.56 -2.27
N ALA A 45 8.68 6.44 -2.40
CA ALA A 45 9.56 6.18 -3.54
C ALA A 45 8.81 6.03 -4.88
N ILE A 46 7.54 5.62 -4.86
CA ILE A 46 6.74 5.37 -6.07
C ILE A 46 5.69 6.47 -6.27
N TYR A 47 5.06 6.92 -5.19
CA TYR A 47 4.05 7.99 -5.15
C TYR A 47 4.50 9.09 -4.17
N PRO A 48 5.45 9.95 -4.56
CA PRO A 48 6.07 10.92 -3.66
C PRO A 48 5.11 12.00 -3.14
N LYS A 49 4.00 12.24 -3.85
CA LYS A 49 2.98 13.23 -3.49
C LYS A 49 1.88 12.66 -2.59
N ALA A 50 1.86 11.35 -2.36
CA ALA A 50 0.79 10.72 -1.62
C ALA A 50 0.94 10.96 -0.11
N GLU A 51 -0.16 11.32 0.54
CA GLU A 51 -0.24 11.40 1.99
C GLU A 51 -0.34 9.98 2.57
N ILE A 52 0.45 9.67 3.60
CA ILE A 52 0.40 8.37 4.26
C ILE A 52 -0.26 8.52 5.62
N GLN A 53 -1.47 8.00 5.74
CA GLN A 53 -2.23 7.98 6.97
C GLN A 53 -2.05 6.63 7.67
N ARG A 54 -1.80 6.69 8.97
CA ARG A 54 -1.70 5.48 9.78
C ARG A 54 -3.09 4.88 9.93
N GLY A 55 -3.29 3.70 9.33
CA GLY A 55 -4.50 2.94 9.55
C GLY A 55 -4.65 2.55 11.02
N ILE A 56 -5.86 2.68 11.57
CA ILE A 56 -6.21 2.14 12.88
C ILE A 56 -6.39 0.63 12.69
N GLY A 57 -5.29 -0.10 12.78
CA GLY A 57 -5.37 -1.56 12.87
C GLY A 57 -6.04 -1.93 14.18
N ILE A 58 -7.16 -2.65 14.12
CA ILE A 58 -7.66 -3.38 15.29
C ILE A 58 -6.52 -4.32 15.66
N LYS A 59 -5.90 -4.16 16.84
CA LYS A 59 -4.96 -5.16 17.33
C LYS A 59 -5.74 -6.47 17.32
N LYS A 60 -5.31 -7.42 16.48
CA LYS A 60 -5.77 -8.80 16.61
C LYS A 60 -5.17 -9.27 17.93
N GLU A 61 -5.91 -9.05 19.02
CA GLU A 61 -5.65 -9.75 20.27
C GLU A 61 -5.64 -11.24 19.91
N VAL A 62 -4.50 -11.83 20.24
CA VAL A 62 -4.13 -13.20 19.98
C VAL A 62 -5.11 -14.10 20.74
N TYR A 63 -5.90 -14.89 20.01
CA TYR A 63 -6.38 -16.19 20.46
C TYR A 63 -5.54 -17.25 19.76
#